data_AF-A0A2P5HNZ9-F1
#
_entry.id   AF-A0A2P5HNZ9-F1
#
_cell.length_a   1.000
_cell.length_b   1.000
_cell.length_c   1.000
_cell.angle_alpha   90.00
_cell.angle_beta   90.00
_cell.angle_gamma   90.00
#
_symmetry.space_group_name_H-M   'P 1'
#
loop_
_entity.id
_entity.type
_entity.pdbx_description
1 polymer ?
#
loop_
_entity_poly.entity_id
_entity_poly.type
_entity_poly.pdbx_seq_one_letter_code
_entity_poly.pdbx_strand_id
1 'polypeptide(L)'
;MFGTRTLSSLKDFFPQIHQPLPLTRRESQLLLKTLTTSFRNNLDKEHGHWNENSSVTSAPASIRQTTQHEHHHRPIDRHVRAILSNPLFSYDRATHNIRPAAPERDPMDVFDEAVAKGLMNPQRAAGVLKAKRHSITQSSTVSVNETVASSGTALRVIQWLRSHGHERDLSFVSCTPLISYLTQFMVEEGLEEIAWVWLARLMNGEGPDTPLKLPSPAAYILDSLVRAKALFGKSLDGGYACMARARQMFDTKPTFESDAISAWRALSWWSTVSAWQRSQPSEALFDAFAVLGRQLERSKTTFLVDRAHLDLHHPTHPDANLS
;
A
#
# COMPACT_ATOMS: atom_id res chain seq x y z
N MET A 1 -53.31 -7.92 -32.68
CA MET A 1 -52.34 -7.79 -33.78
C MET A 1 -51.22 -6.88 -33.30
N PHE A 2 -50.09 -7.45 -32.90
CA PHE A 2 -49.01 -6.75 -32.21
C PHE A 2 -47.95 -6.30 -33.22
N GLY A 3 -47.78 -4.99 -33.36
CA GLY A 3 -46.72 -4.39 -34.18
C GLY A 3 -45.37 -4.47 -33.48
N THR A 4 -44.38 -5.06 -34.14
CA THR A 4 -43.00 -5.17 -33.69
C THR A 4 -42.30 -3.81 -33.82
N ARG A 5 -42.02 -3.15 -32.68
CA ARG A 5 -41.14 -1.98 -32.63
C ARG A 5 -39.68 -2.44 -32.63
N THR A 6 -38.90 -1.78 -33.45
CA THR A 6 -37.53 -2.10 -33.82
C THR A 6 -36.51 -1.86 -32.71
N LEU A 7 -35.55 -2.78 -32.58
CA LEU A 7 -34.42 -2.77 -31.64
C LEU A 7 -33.34 -1.77 -32.08
N SER A 8 -33.66 -0.47 -32.08
CA SER A 8 -32.73 0.59 -32.45
C SER A 8 -31.88 1.11 -31.27
N SER A 9 -32.10 0.61 -30.04
CA SER A 9 -31.63 1.22 -28.79
C SER A 9 -30.42 0.54 -28.15
N LEU A 10 -29.62 -0.23 -28.89
CA LEU A 10 -28.36 -0.84 -28.39
C LEU A 10 -27.11 -0.34 -29.11
N LYS A 11 -27.25 0.65 -30.00
CA LYS A 11 -26.13 1.16 -30.82
C LYS A 11 -25.23 2.16 -30.08
N ASP A 12 -25.69 2.70 -28.95
CA ASP A 12 -24.95 3.73 -28.19
C ASP A 12 -24.01 3.17 -27.11
N PHE A 13 -23.91 1.84 -26.97
CA PHE A 13 -23.11 1.18 -25.92
C PHE A 13 -21.88 0.41 -26.42
N PHE A 14 -21.63 0.35 -27.73
CA PHE A 14 -20.43 -0.30 -28.27
C PHE A 14 -19.55 0.72 -29.00
N PRO A 15 -18.26 0.87 -28.64
CA PRO A 15 -17.33 1.70 -29.41
C PRO A 15 -17.25 1.16 -30.84
N GLN A 16 -17.13 2.06 -31.82
CA GLN A 16 -17.11 1.80 -33.26
C GLN A 16 -16.25 0.57 -33.63
N ILE A 17 -16.90 -0.58 -33.70
CA ILE A 17 -16.34 -1.76 -34.34
C ILE A 17 -16.50 -1.50 -35.83
N HIS A 18 -15.38 -1.31 -36.52
CA HIS A 18 -15.32 -1.21 -37.98
C HIS A 18 -16.08 -2.39 -38.57
N GLN A 19 -17.20 -2.09 -39.20
CA GLN A 19 -17.95 -3.05 -40.00
C GLN A 19 -17.07 -3.34 -41.24
N PRO A 20 -16.47 -4.55 -41.39
CA PRO A 20 -15.66 -4.79 -42.57
C PRO A 20 -16.56 -4.73 -43.80
N LEU A 21 -16.02 -4.11 -44.84
CA LEU A 21 -16.58 -3.88 -46.17
C LEU A 21 -17.49 -5.03 -46.64
N PRO A 22 -18.64 -4.76 -47.29
CA PRO A 22 -19.53 -5.81 -47.76
C PRO A 22 -18.82 -6.71 -48.78
N LEU A 23 -18.40 -7.89 -48.31
CA LEU A 23 -17.80 -8.95 -49.11
C LEU A 23 -18.69 -9.26 -50.31
N THR A 24 -18.09 -9.28 -51.50
CA THR A 24 -18.80 -9.61 -52.73
C THR A 24 -19.33 -11.05 -52.66
N ARG A 25 -20.44 -11.36 -53.37
CA ARG A 25 -21.05 -12.71 -53.37
C ARG A 25 -20.08 -13.85 -53.68
N ARG A 26 -18.99 -13.56 -54.40
CA ARG A 26 -17.95 -14.55 -54.73
C ARG A 26 -17.04 -14.83 -53.54
N GLU A 27 -16.68 -13.80 -52.77
CA GLU A 27 -15.82 -13.94 -51.59
C GLU A 27 -16.57 -14.62 -50.45
N SER A 28 -17.87 -14.34 -50.27
CA SER A 28 -18.69 -15.04 -49.27
C SER A 28 -18.85 -16.53 -49.59
N GLN A 29 -19.02 -16.89 -50.86
CA GLN A 29 -19.06 -18.29 -51.29
C GLN A 29 -17.70 -18.98 -51.12
N LEU A 30 -16.61 -18.26 -51.38
CA LEU A 30 -15.26 -18.79 -51.21
C LEU A 30 -14.99 -19.06 -49.73
N LEU A 31 -15.32 -18.11 -48.86
CA LEU A 31 -15.21 -18.24 -47.40
C LEU A 31 -16.09 -19.38 -46.87
N LEU A 32 -17.31 -19.52 -47.36
CA LEU A 32 -18.22 -20.61 -46.98
C LEU A 32 -17.65 -21.97 -47.42
N LYS A 33 -17.06 -22.06 -48.62
CA LYS A 33 -16.34 -23.26 -49.07
C LYS A 33 -15.13 -23.57 -48.19
N THR A 34 -14.35 -22.56 -47.80
CA THR A 34 -13.18 -22.76 -46.92
C THR A 34 -13.60 -23.20 -45.52
N LEU A 35 -14.67 -22.62 -44.97
CA LEU A 35 -15.24 -23.02 -43.68
C LEU A 35 -15.75 -24.46 -43.72
N THR A 36 -16.50 -24.82 -44.77
CA THR A 36 -17.03 -26.19 -44.90
C THR A 36 -15.95 -27.23 -45.12
N THR A 37 -14.88 -26.92 -45.86
CA THR A 37 -13.71 -27.81 -45.98
C THR A 37 -12.94 -27.91 -44.67
N SER A 38 -12.76 -26.81 -43.94
CA SER A 38 -12.12 -26.83 -42.63
C SER A 38 -12.92 -27.66 -41.63
N PHE A 39 -14.25 -27.56 -41.65
CA PHE A 39 -15.11 -28.31 -40.74
C PHE A 39 -15.10 -29.80 -41.07
N ARG A 40 -15.14 -30.16 -42.36
CA ARG A 40 -15.00 -31.56 -42.80
C ARG A 40 -13.64 -32.13 -42.44
N ASN A 41 -12.54 -31.43 -42.73
CA ASN A 41 -11.21 -31.87 -42.34
C ASN A 41 -11.08 -32.06 -40.81
N ASN A 42 -11.74 -31.21 -40.02
CA ASN A 42 -11.71 -31.36 -38.57
C ASN A 42 -12.60 -32.53 -38.10
N LEU A 43 -13.73 -32.77 -38.75
CA LEU A 43 -14.57 -33.96 -38.51
C LEU A 43 -13.84 -35.25 -38.91
N ASP A 44 -13.18 -35.28 -40.06
CA ASP A 44 -12.43 -36.43 -40.57
C ASP A 44 -11.23 -36.76 -39.67
N LYS A 45 -10.64 -35.73 -39.05
CA LYS A 45 -9.56 -35.87 -38.07
C LYS A 45 -10.04 -36.40 -36.72
N GLU A 46 -11.22 -36.00 -36.26
CA GLU A 46 -11.78 -36.41 -34.96
C GLU A 46 -12.50 -37.78 -35.03
N HIS A 47 -13.08 -38.14 -36.18
CA HIS A 47 -13.84 -39.38 -36.34
C HIS A 47 -13.14 -40.48 -37.15
N GLY A 48 -11.99 -40.18 -37.73
CA GLY A 48 -11.26 -41.10 -38.61
C GLY A 48 -11.96 -41.24 -39.98
N HIS A 49 -11.16 -41.41 -41.03
CA HIS A 49 -11.69 -41.63 -42.38
C HIS A 49 -12.47 -42.95 -42.38
N TRP A 50 -13.77 -42.93 -42.71
CA TRP A 50 -14.53 -44.15 -42.99
C TRP A 50 -14.07 -44.70 -44.34
N ASN A 51 -12.86 -45.27 -44.37
CA ASN A 51 -12.44 -46.15 -45.43
C ASN A 51 -12.60 -47.57 -44.93
N GLU A 52 -13.72 -48.16 -45.33
CA GLU A 52 -13.91 -49.59 -45.40
C GLU A 52 -12.84 -50.16 -46.33
N ASN A 53 -11.70 -50.60 -45.76
CA ASN A 53 -10.90 -51.75 -46.18
C ASN A 53 -9.55 -51.81 -45.46
N SER A 54 -9.22 -53.03 -45.02
CA SER A 54 -7.86 -53.59 -44.89
C SER A 54 -7.13 -53.48 -43.54
N SER A 55 -7.43 -54.48 -42.69
CA SER A 55 -6.48 -55.47 -42.17
C SER A 55 -5.06 -55.08 -41.73
N VAL A 56 -4.82 -55.26 -40.42
CA VAL A 56 -3.72 -56.01 -39.77
C VAL A 56 -2.30 -55.87 -40.36
N THR A 57 -1.33 -55.39 -39.57
CA THR A 57 -0.06 -56.10 -39.24
C THR A 57 0.70 -55.37 -38.09
N SER A 58 0.88 -56.09 -36.98
CA SER A 58 1.96 -56.13 -35.97
C SER A 58 3.33 -55.52 -36.38
N ALA A 59 4.28 -55.04 -35.55
CA ALA A 59 4.62 -54.97 -34.12
C ALA A 59 6.01 -54.24 -34.05
N PRO A 60 6.83 -54.26 -32.97
CA PRO A 60 6.61 -53.76 -31.60
C PRO A 60 7.72 -52.82 -31.04
N ALA A 61 7.37 -52.13 -29.96
CA ALA A 61 8.14 -51.78 -28.75
C ALA A 61 9.55 -51.13 -28.81
N SER A 62 9.63 -49.91 -28.27
CA SER A 62 10.70 -49.55 -27.33
C SER A 62 10.11 -48.75 -26.16
N ILE A 63 10.28 -49.32 -24.97
CA ILE A 63 9.77 -48.84 -23.68
C ILE A 63 10.76 -47.81 -23.14
N ARG A 64 10.29 -46.60 -22.83
CA ARG A 64 10.89 -45.73 -21.80
C ARG A 64 9.80 -45.23 -20.85
N GLN A 65 10.00 -45.63 -19.60
CA GLN A 65 9.27 -45.37 -18.36
C GLN A 65 8.74 -43.92 -18.24
N THR A 66 7.42 -43.74 -18.19
CA THR A 66 6.59 -43.54 -16.98
C THR A 66 6.97 -42.36 -16.10
N THR A 67 6.30 -41.22 -16.29
CA THR A 67 5.53 -40.55 -15.22
C THR A 67 4.45 -39.67 -15.87
N GLN A 68 3.31 -39.56 -15.18
CA GLN A 68 2.12 -38.76 -15.50
C GLN A 68 1.06 -39.44 -16.37
N HIS A 69 0.27 -40.28 -15.68
CA HIS A 69 -1.19 -40.34 -15.77
C HIS A 69 -1.81 -39.97 -17.12
N GLU A 70 -1.78 -40.91 -18.06
CA GLU A 70 -2.83 -41.04 -19.08
C GLU A 70 -4.15 -41.36 -18.36
N HIS A 71 -4.83 -40.33 -17.89
CA HIS A 71 -6.27 -40.43 -17.70
C HIS A 71 -6.88 -40.44 -19.10
N HIS A 72 -7.48 -41.57 -19.48
CA HIS A 72 -8.47 -41.63 -20.55
C HIS A 72 -9.58 -40.60 -20.28
N HIS A 73 -9.36 -39.36 -20.71
CA HIS A 73 -10.35 -38.31 -20.61
C HIS A 73 -11.39 -38.57 -21.68
N ARG A 74 -12.57 -39.02 -21.23
CA ARG A 74 -13.75 -39.12 -22.07
C ARG A 74 -13.97 -37.74 -22.72
N PRO A 75 -14.40 -37.66 -24.00
CA PRO A 75 -14.60 -36.39 -24.71
C PRO A 75 -15.48 -35.39 -23.93
N ILE A 76 -16.43 -35.93 -23.15
CA ILE A 76 -17.32 -35.18 -22.26
C ILE A 76 -16.54 -34.44 -21.17
N ASP A 77 -15.52 -35.06 -20.57
CA ASP A 77 -14.71 -34.41 -19.53
C ASP A 77 -13.87 -33.27 -20.11
N ARG A 78 -13.34 -33.44 -21.33
CA ARG A 78 -12.63 -32.35 -22.03
C ARG A 78 -13.57 -31.20 -22.37
N HIS A 79 -14.79 -31.51 -22.80
CA HIS A 79 -15.80 -30.51 -23.13
C HIS A 79 -16.30 -29.76 -21.87
N VAL A 80 -16.57 -30.48 -20.79
CA VAL A 80 -16.95 -29.89 -19.49
C VAL A 80 -15.82 -29.04 -18.95
N ARG A 81 -14.56 -29.50 -19.05
CA ARG A 81 -13.40 -28.69 -18.65
C ARG A 81 -13.26 -27.43 -19.50
N ALA A 82 -13.54 -27.50 -20.81
CA ALA A 82 -13.53 -26.34 -21.70
C ALA A 82 -14.66 -25.34 -21.40
N ILE A 83 -15.84 -25.82 -20.99
CA ILE A 83 -16.95 -24.97 -20.53
C ILE A 83 -16.59 -24.31 -19.19
N LEU A 84 -16.05 -25.07 -18.24
CA LEU A 84 -15.67 -24.57 -16.91
C LEU A 84 -14.42 -23.68 -16.93
N SER A 85 -13.54 -23.84 -17.92
CA SER A 85 -12.41 -22.94 -18.16
C SER A 85 -12.79 -21.68 -18.94
N ASN A 86 -14.05 -21.54 -19.33
CA ASN A 86 -14.51 -20.34 -20.01
C ASN A 86 -14.71 -19.22 -18.95
N PRO A 87 -14.02 -18.08 -19.08
CA PRO A 87 -14.04 -17.00 -18.08
C PRO A 87 -15.43 -16.39 -17.83
N LEU A 88 -16.43 -16.70 -18.66
CA LEU A 88 -17.83 -16.34 -18.43
C LEU A 88 -18.49 -17.15 -17.30
N PHE A 89 -17.94 -18.32 -16.97
CA PHE A 89 -18.47 -19.22 -15.92
C PHE A 89 -17.56 -19.32 -14.68
N SER A 90 -16.36 -18.75 -14.74
CA SER A 90 -15.50 -18.58 -13.56
C SER A 90 -16.07 -17.46 -12.68
N TYR A 91 -17.03 -17.79 -11.82
CA TYR A 91 -17.46 -16.93 -10.72
C TYR A 91 -16.38 -16.87 -9.65
N ASP A 92 -15.26 -16.26 -10.00
CA ASP A 92 -14.32 -15.77 -9.01
C ASP A 92 -14.79 -14.38 -8.61
N ARG A 93 -15.28 -14.27 -7.37
CA ARG A 93 -15.73 -13.00 -6.75
C ARG A 93 -14.59 -11.96 -6.63
N ALA A 94 -13.42 -12.24 -7.20
CA ALA A 94 -12.21 -11.43 -7.20
C ALA A 94 -11.95 -10.67 -8.54
N THR A 95 -12.74 -10.86 -9.60
CA THR A 95 -12.42 -10.32 -10.94
C THR A 95 -13.13 -9.00 -11.30
N HIS A 96 -13.52 -8.18 -10.33
CA HIS A 96 -14.09 -6.87 -10.65
C HIS A 96 -13.05 -5.79 -11.07
N ASN A 97 -11.77 -6.13 -11.22
CA ASN A 97 -10.69 -5.16 -11.49
C ASN A 97 -9.68 -5.52 -12.58
N ILE A 98 -9.96 -6.48 -13.47
CA ILE A 98 -9.03 -6.75 -14.60
C ILE A 98 -9.46 -5.92 -15.82
N ARG A 99 -9.29 -4.60 -15.69
CA ARG A 99 -8.95 -3.76 -16.86
C ARG A 99 -7.48 -4.09 -17.19
N PRO A 100 -7.06 -4.21 -18.46
CA PRO A 100 -5.66 -4.43 -18.79
C PRO A 100 -4.84 -3.32 -18.10
N ALA A 101 -3.98 -3.73 -17.17
CA ALA A 101 -3.18 -2.82 -16.38
C ALA A 101 -2.32 -2.01 -17.36
N ALA A 102 -2.60 -0.72 -17.47
CA ALA A 102 -1.58 0.21 -17.92
C ALA A 102 -0.32 -0.04 -17.04
N PRO A 103 0.91 0.14 -17.56
CA PRO A 103 2.10 0.05 -16.72
C PRO A 103 1.84 0.84 -15.44
N GLU A 104 2.03 0.18 -14.29
CA GLU A 104 1.73 0.76 -12.98
C GLU A 104 2.57 2.03 -12.85
N ARG A 105 1.92 3.17 -13.06
CA ARG A 105 2.58 4.47 -13.10
C ARG A 105 3.09 4.78 -11.70
N ASP A 106 4.33 5.26 -11.58
CA ASP A 106 4.87 5.65 -10.29
C ASP A 106 3.93 6.71 -9.68
N PRO A 107 3.44 6.52 -8.44
CA PRO A 107 2.65 7.53 -7.75
C PRO A 107 3.30 8.93 -7.76
N MET A 108 4.63 9.02 -7.79
CA MET A 108 5.34 10.29 -7.88
C MET A 108 5.21 10.97 -9.25
N ASP A 109 5.03 10.23 -10.35
CA ASP A 109 4.74 10.83 -11.66
C ASP A 109 3.34 11.47 -11.69
N VAL A 110 2.40 10.89 -10.92
CA VAL A 110 1.06 11.45 -10.74
C VAL A 110 1.12 12.69 -9.85
N PHE A 111 2.01 12.69 -8.84
CA PHE A 111 2.29 13.87 -8.04
C PHE A 111 2.79 15.02 -8.91
N ASP A 112 3.84 14.79 -9.69
CA ASP A 112 4.48 15.81 -10.52
C ASP A 112 3.50 16.39 -11.56
N GLU A 113 2.67 15.54 -12.19
CA GLU A 113 1.62 15.99 -13.12
C GLU A 113 0.55 16.85 -12.42
N ALA A 114 0.09 16.44 -11.23
CA ALA A 114 -0.92 17.18 -10.49
C ALA A 114 -0.37 18.49 -9.92
N VAL A 115 0.92 18.55 -9.55
CA VAL A 115 1.62 19.80 -9.18
C VAL A 115 1.71 20.73 -10.38
N ALA A 116 2.15 20.24 -11.54
CA ALA A 116 2.26 21.05 -12.76
C ALA A 116 0.92 21.65 -13.20
N LYS A 117 -0.19 20.94 -12.96
CA LYS A 117 -1.55 21.41 -13.25
C LYS A 117 -2.15 22.30 -12.15
N GLY A 118 -1.45 22.54 -11.04
CA GLY A 118 -1.98 23.29 -9.89
C GLY A 118 -3.14 22.58 -9.18
N LEU A 119 -3.25 21.25 -9.33
CA LEU A 119 -4.30 20.43 -8.76
C LEU A 119 -3.88 19.76 -7.45
N MET A 120 -2.64 19.94 -7.00
CA MET A 120 -2.12 19.33 -5.79
C MET A 120 -2.62 20.06 -4.54
N ASN A 121 -2.99 19.29 -3.52
CA ASN A 121 -3.34 19.82 -2.19
C ASN A 121 -2.85 18.85 -1.11
N PRO A 122 -2.80 19.26 0.18
CA PRO A 122 -2.26 18.42 1.26
C PRO A 122 -2.90 17.03 1.37
N GLN A 123 -4.22 16.92 1.13
CA GLN A 123 -4.94 15.65 1.18
C GLN A 123 -4.55 14.71 0.02
N ARG A 124 -4.41 15.27 -1.19
CA ARG A 124 -3.96 14.53 -2.37
C ARG A 124 -2.51 14.08 -2.21
N ALA A 125 -1.64 14.94 -1.69
CA ALA A 125 -0.27 14.59 -1.38
C ALA A 125 -0.20 13.40 -0.39
N ALA A 126 -1.04 13.41 0.65
CA ALA A 126 -1.13 12.27 1.58
C ALA A 126 -1.55 10.97 0.87
N GLY A 127 -2.51 11.06 -0.07
CA GLY A 127 -2.94 9.93 -0.89
C GLY A 127 -1.80 9.38 -1.76
N VAL A 128 -1.00 10.26 -2.37
CA VAL A 128 0.16 9.86 -3.17
C VAL A 128 1.22 9.18 -2.31
N LEU A 129 1.56 9.75 -1.14
CA LEU A 129 2.53 9.14 -0.23
C LEU A 129 2.08 7.74 0.22
N LYS A 130 0.79 7.58 0.51
CA LYS A 130 0.20 6.28 0.83
C LYS A 130 0.34 5.29 -0.33
N ALA A 131 0.01 5.72 -1.55
CA ALA A 131 0.13 4.90 -2.76
C ALA A 131 1.60 4.52 -3.04
N LYS A 132 2.54 5.45 -2.86
CA LYS A 132 3.98 5.20 -3.02
C LYS A 132 4.47 4.16 -2.03
N ARG A 133 4.11 4.28 -0.75
CA ARG A 133 4.46 3.29 0.28
C ARG A 133 3.90 1.91 -0.06
N HIS A 134 2.66 1.84 -0.54
CA HIS A 134 2.04 0.60 -0.97
C HIS A 134 2.78 -0.05 -2.16
N SER A 135 3.09 0.75 -3.18
CA SER A 135 3.86 0.32 -4.35
C SER A 135 5.23 -0.24 -3.94
N ILE A 136 5.97 0.46 -3.09
CA ILE A 136 7.28 -0.02 -2.59
C ILE A 136 7.14 -1.35 -1.82
N THR A 137 6.09 -1.49 -1.01
CA THR A 137 5.84 -2.73 -0.25
C THR A 137 5.52 -3.91 -1.18
N GLN A 138 4.84 -3.65 -2.29
CA GLN A 138 4.45 -4.66 -3.28
C GLN A 138 5.58 -5.03 -4.24
N SER A 139 6.47 -4.09 -4.60
CA SER A 139 7.52 -4.32 -5.59
C SER A 139 8.69 -5.18 -5.12
N SER A 140 8.74 -5.55 -3.82
CA SER A 140 9.58 -6.61 -3.19
C SER A 140 10.79 -7.12 -3.99
N THR A 141 11.68 -6.21 -4.35
CA THR A 141 13.03 -6.51 -4.84
C THR A 141 13.94 -5.49 -4.14
N VAL A 142 14.83 -5.99 -3.27
CA VAL A 142 15.70 -5.20 -2.37
C VAL A 142 14.97 -4.58 -1.17
N SER A 143 15.69 -4.46 -0.05
CA SER A 143 15.16 -4.07 1.25
C SER A 143 14.29 -2.81 1.16
N VAL A 144 13.05 -2.89 1.67
CA VAL A 144 12.05 -1.80 1.61
C VAL A 144 12.63 -0.48 2.13
N ASN A 145 13.50 -0.53 3.13
CA ASN A 145 14.09 0.67 3.72
C ASN A 145 15.10 1.37 2.78
N GLU A 146 15.85 0.61 1.98
CA GLU A 146 16.83 1.16 1.03
C GLU A 146 16.17 1.75 -0.21
N THR A 147 15.08 1.12 -0.67
CA THR A 147 14.28 1.63 -1.78
C THR A 147 13.49 2.89 -1.39
N VAL A 148 13.05 3.02 -0.13
CA VAL A 148 12.47 4.28 0.35
C VAL A 148 13.54 5.36 0.54
N ALA A 149 14.67 5.04 1.17
CA ALA A 149 15.75 6.01 1.40
C ALA A 149 16.29 6.64 0.10
N SER A 150 16.27 5.89 -1.01
CA SER A 150 16.67 6.36 -2.34
C SER A 150 15.55 6.99 -3.16
N SER A 151 14.30 6.97 -2.68
CA SER A 151 13.14 7.42 -3.44
C SER A 151 13.07 8.94 -3.65
N GLY A 152 13.67 9.73 -2.75
CA GLY A 152 13.57 11.20 -2.76
C GLY A 152 12.12 11.73 -2.72
N THR A 153 11.19 10.92 -2.22
CA THR A 153 9.75 11.22 -2.16
C THR A 153 9.48 12.33 -1.16
N ALA A 154 10.05 12.24 0.05
CA ALA A 154 9.89 13.28 1.06
C ALA A 154 10.48 14.61 0.58
N LEU A 155 11.65 14.59 -0.05
CA LEU A 155 12.28 15.80 -0.60
C LEU A 155 11.37 16.53 -1.61
N ARG A 156 10.77 15.80 -2.56
CA ARG A 156 9.86 16.41 -3.57
C ARG A 156 8.62 17.03 -2.92
N VAL A 157 8.00 16.34 -1.96
CA VAL A 157 6.82 16.86 -1.26
C VAL A 157 7.17 18.09 -0.43
N ILE A 158 8.34 18.12 0.22
CA ILE A 158 8.82 19.29 0.96
C ILE A 158 9.07 20.47 0.01
N GLN A 159 9.72 20.25 -1.13
CA GLN A 159 9.92 21.31 -2.13
C GLN A 159 8.60 21.88 -2.65
N TRP A 160 7.59 21.02 -2.84
CA TRP A 160 6.24 21.46 -3.17
C TRP A 160 5.59 22.29 -2.05
N LEU A 161 5.70 21.86 -0.78
CA LEU A 161 5.21 22.63 0.37
C LEU A 161 5.89 24.01 0.48
N ARG A 162 7.18 24.10 0.15
CA ARG A 162 7.94 25.36 0.10
C ARG A 162 7.45 26.28 -1.01
N SER A 163 7.35 25.76 -2.23
CA SER A 163 6.98 26.56 -3.40
C SER A 163 5.57 27.11 -3.33
N HIS A 164 4.66 26.39 -2.66
CA HIS A 164 3.26 26.80 -2.47
C HIS A 164 3.03 27.61 -1.18
N GLY A 165 4.09 27.90 -0.41
CA GLY A 165 4.01 28.68 0.83
C GLY A 165 3.41 27.95 2.03
N HIS A 166 2.99 26.69 1.87
CA HIS A 166 2.42 25.89 2.96
C HIS A 166 3.40 25.67 4.14
N GLU A 167 4.71 25.59 3.87
CA GLU A 167 5.71 25.51 4.94
C GLU A 167 5.84 26.82 5.72
N ARG A 168 5.60 27.98 5.09
CA ARG A 168 5.70 29.28 5.75
C ARG A 168 4.63 29.42 6.84
N ASP A 169 3.39 29.06 6.52
CA ASP A 169 2.25 29.23 7.42
C ASP A 169 1.94 27.96 8.22
N LEU A 170 2.67 26.86 7.96
CA LEU A 170 2.48 25.54 8.58
C LEU A 170 1.03 25.01 8.47
N SER A 171 0.28 25.49 7.47
CA SER A 171 -1.13 25.16 7.28
C SER A 171 -1.37 23.68 6.96
N PHE A 172 -0.34 23.00 6.45
CA PHE A 172 -0.40 21.58 6.10
C PHE A 172 -0.45 20.66 7.34
N VAL A 173 -0.08 21.16 8.52
CA VAL A 173 -0.07 20.37 9.77
C VAL A 173 -1.48 19.95 10.19
N SER A 174 -2.51 20.71 9.79
CA SER A 174 -3.91 20.33 9.99
C SER A 174 -4.30 19.05 9.22
N CYS A 175 -3.52 18.64 8.22
CA CYS A 175 -3.70 17.40 7.48
C CYS A 175 -2.91 16.27 8.15
N THR A 176 -3.49 15.64 9.17
CA THR A 176 -2.84 14.56 9.93
C THR A 176 -2.35 13.38 9.08
N PRO A 177 -3.04 12.93 8.00
CA PRO A 177 -2.53 11.85 7.16
C PRO A 177 -1.27 12.25 6.39
N LEU A 178 -1.18 13.52 5.95
CA LEU A 178 0.00 14.02 5.26
C LEU A 178 1.21 13.96 6.19
N ILE A 179 1.08 14.52 7.40
CA ILE A 179 2.17 14.51 8.39
C ILE A 179 2.59 13.08 8.71
N SER A 180 1.64 12.18 8.97
CA SER A 180 1.96 10.79 9.30
C SER A 180 2.78 10.10 8.21
N TYR A 181 2.39 10.22 6.95
CA TYR A 181 3.13 9.57 5.87
C TYR A 181 4.44 10.30 5.54
N LEU A 182 4.41 11.63 5.50
CA LEU A 182 5.58 12.44 5.18
C LEU A 182 6.69 12.25 6.21
N THR A 183 6.37 12.25 7.51
CA THR A 183 7.37 12.03 8.55
C THR A 183 8.04 10.66 8.46
N GLN A 184 7.30 9.62 8.04
CA GLN A 184 7.91 8.31 7.80
C GLN A 184 8.94 8.36 6.67
N PHE A 185 8.58 8.93 5.51
CA PHE A 185 9.53 9.13 4.41
C PHE A 185 10.70 10.03 4.82
N MET A 186 10.49 11.07 5.62
CA MET A 186 11.56 11.94 6.10
C MET A 186 12.56 11.22 7.00
N VAL A 187 12.09 10.35 7.91
CA VAL A 187 12.99 9.55 8.76
C VAL A 187 13.76 8.53 7.91
N GLU A 188 13.09 7.90 6.94
CA GLU A 188 13.71 6.91 6.05
C GLU A 188 14.73 7.55 5.07
N GLU A 189 14.51 8.80 4.63
CA GLU A 189 15.40 9.59 3.77
C GLU A 189 16.43 10.45 4.54
N GLY A 190 16.40 10.47 5.87
CA GLY A 190 17.31 11.29 6.70
C GLY A 190 17.03 12.80 6.68
N LEU A 191 15.80 13.21 6.35
CA LEU A 191 15.32 14.61 6.27
C LEU A 191 14.53 15.07 7.51
N GLU A 192 14.55 14.29 8.59
CA GLU A 192 13.83 14.54 9.84
C GLU A 192 14.17 15.88 10.53
N GLU A 193 15.35 16.45 10.31
CA GLU A 193 15.73 17.77 10.84
C GLU A 193 14.75 18.87 10.43
N ILE A 194 14.16 18.74 9.23
CA ILE A 194 13.14 19.69 8.76
C ILE A 194 11.87 19.59 9.62
N ALA A 195 11.49 18.39 10.07
CA ALA A 195 10.35 18.21 10.96
C ALA A 195 10.64 18.76 12.37
N TRP A 196 11.88 18.68 12.85
CA TRP A 196 12.30 19.34 14.09
C TRP A 196 12.19 20.86 14.01
N VAL A 197 12.54 21.45 12.86
CA VAL A 197 12.36 22.89 12.62
C VAL A 197 10.87 23.25 12.65
N TRP A 198 10.00 22.47 12.01
CA TRP A 198 8.55 22.70 12.06
C TRP A 198 8.01 22.60 13.49
N LEU A 199 8.44 21.58 14.24
CA LEU A 199 8.06 21.41 15.63
C LEU A 199 8.50 22.61 16.50
N ALA A 200 9.74 23.09 16.33
CA ALA A 200 10.23 24.25 17.06
C ALA A 200 9.43 25.52 16.76
N ARG A 201 9.04 25.73 15.50
CA ARG A 201 8.19 26.86 15.09
C ARG A 201 6.80 26.78 15.72
N LEU A 202 6.16 25.61 15.68
CA LEU A 202 4.86 25.39 16.34
C LEU A 202 4.94 25.59 17.86
N MET A 203 5.99 25.11 18.51
CA MET A 203 6.24 25.31 19.95
C MET A 203 6.54 26.78 20.33
N ASN A 204 6.88 27.61 19.34
CA ASN A 204 7.01 29.06 19.50
C ASN A 204 5.72 29.82 19.18
N GLY A 205 4.63 29.12 18.82
CA GLY A 205 3.34 29.72 18.47
C GLY A 205 3.24 30.15 17.01
N GLU A 206 4.20 29.79 16.15
CA GLU A 206 4.04 29.96 14.71
C GLU A 206 3.20 28.82 14.16
N GLY A 207 2.01 29.09 13.63
CA GLY A 207 1.18 28.08 13.00
C GLY A 207 -0.28 28.50 12.90
N PRO A 208 -1.14 27.65 12.34
CA PRO A 208 -2.58 27.92 12.28
C PRO A 208 -3.17 27.90 13.69
N ASP A 209 -4.05 28.86 13.98
CA ASP A 209 -4.82 28.88 15.22
C ASP A 209 -5.65 27.60 15.33
N THR A 210 -5.24 26.69 16.21
CA THR A 210 -6.03 25.48 16.46
C THR A 210 -7.17 25.76 17.43
N PRO A 211 -8.39 25.31 17.12
CA PRO A 211 -9.49 25.37 18.07
C PRO A 211 -9.15 24.52 19.31
N LEU A 212 -9.47 25.05 20.49
CA LEU A 212 -9.14 24.53 21.84
C LEU A 212 -9.45 23.03 22.09
N LYS A 213 -10.15 22.34 21.20
CA LYS A 213 -10.58 20.94 21.34
C LYS A 213 -9.69 19.93 20.63
N LEU A 214 -8.83 20.35 19.71
CA LEU A 214 -7.91 19.43 19.04
C LEU A 214 -6.55 19.41 19.76
N PRO A 215 -5.83 18.27 19.72
CA PRO A 215 -4.43 18.22 20.11
C PRO A 215 -3.65 19.31 19.36
N SER A 216 -2.69 19.92 20.06
CA SER A 216 -1.77 20.90 19.49
C SER A 216 -1.15 20.36 18.19
N PRO A 217 -1.00 21.17 17.13
CA PRO A 217 -0.26 20.80 15.93
C PRO A 217 1.15 20.28 16.27
N ALA A 218 1.79 20.83 17.30
CA ALA A 218 3.09 20.39 17.77
C ALA A 218 3.04 18.96 18.34
N ALA A 219 1.99 18.63 19.10
CA ALA A 219 1.77 17.28 19.61
C ALA A 219 1.68 16.24 18.48
N TYR A 220 1.02 16.61 17.37
CA TYR A 220 0.90 15.73 16.22
C TYR A 220 2.22 15.49 15.49
N ILE A 221 3.05 16.53 15.29
CA ILE A 221 4.38 16.36 14.68
C ILE A 221 5.29 15.54 15.59
N LEU A 222 5.26 15.78 16.90
CA LEU A 222 6.04 15.00 17.87
C LEU A 222 5.60 13.53 17.87
N ASP A 223 4.29 13.26 17.92
CA ASP A 223 3.73 11.90 17.83
C ASP A 223 4.15 11.24 16.50
N SER A 224 4.03 11.92 15.36
CA SER A 224 4.42 11.34 14.07
C SER A 224 5.92 11.03 13.99
N LEU A 225 6.79 11.90 14.52
CA LEU A 225 8.24 11.69 14.57
C LEU A 225 8.62 10.50 15.44
N VAL A 226 8.06 10.43 16.66
CA VAL A 226 8.33 9.33 17.60
C VAL A 226 7.86 8.02 17.00
N ARG A 227 6.67 7.98 16.39
CA ARG A 227 6.17 6.78 15.73
C ARG A 227 7.03 6.35 14.55
N ALA A 228 7.41 7.29 13.68
CA ALA A 228 8.28 7.01 12.54
C ALA A 228 9.63 6.45 13.01
N LYS A 229 10.25 7.06 14.02
CA LYS A 229 11.53 6.61 14.59
C LYS A 229 11.45 5.29 15.35
N ALA A 230 10.36 5.02 16.05
CA ALA A 230 10.15 3.76 16.75
C ALA A 230 9.89 2.58 15.80
N LEU A 231 9.36 2.86 14.60
CA LEU A 231 9.20 1.87 13.53
C LEU A 231 10.46 1.72 12.67
N PHE A 232 11.33 2.73 12.68
CA PHE A 232 12.59 2.73 11.96
C PHE A 232 13.69 2.03 12.77
N GLY A 233 13.90 0.75 12.50
CA GLY A 233 14.94 -0.06 13.13
C GLY A 233 14.39 -1.32 13.80
N LYS A 234 15.27 -2.01 14.54
CA LYS A 234 14.92 -3.26 15.26
C LYS A 234 14.56 -3.03 16.74
N SER A 235 15.02 -1.92 17.32
CA SER A 235 14.76 -1.51 18.71
C SER A 235 13.89 -0.26 18.78
N LEU A 236 13.38 0.04 19.97
CA LEU A 236 12.64 1.27 20.27
C LEU A 236 13.52 2.50 20.51
N ASP A 237 14.85 2.35 20.41
CA ASP A 237 15.83 3.37 20.77
C ASP A 237 15.64 4.67 19.98
N GLY A 238 15.26 4.57 18.70
CA GLY A 238 14.95 5.75 17.89
C GLY A 238 13.80 6.56 18.47
N GLY A 239 12.75 5.90 18.98
CA GLY A 239 11.63 6.55 19.63
C GLY A 239 12.03 7.18 20.97
N TYR A 240 12.80 6.47 21.80
CA TYR A 240 13.28 6.99 23.08
C TYR A 240 14.21 8.19 22.91
N ALA A 241 15.16 8.11 21.97
CA ALA A 241 16.06 9.22 21.63
C ALA A 241 15.29 10.44 21.11
N CYS A 242 14.23 10.22 20.32
CA CYS A 242 13.34 11.28 19.86
C CYS A 242 12.65 12.00 21.03
N MET A 243 12.10 11.24 22.00
CA MET A 243 11.48 11.80 23.21
C MET A 243 12.50 12.55 24.08
N ALA A 244 13.70 12.00 24.27
CA ALA A 244 14.76 12.62 25.03
C ALA A 244 15.22 13.95 24.39
N ARG A 245 15.37 13.98 23.06
CA ARG A 245 15.68 15.20 22.30
C ARG A 245 14.57 16.24 22.43
N ALA A 246 13.32 15.84 22.28
CA ALA A 246 12.18 16.75 22.41
C ALA A 246 12.16 17.42 23.80
N ARG A 247 12.43 16.64 24.85
CA ARG A 247 12.62 17.17 26.20
C ARG A 247 13.73 18.20 26.25
N GLN A 248 14.93 17.86 25.78
CA GLN A 248 16.08 18.76 25.79
C GLN A 248 15.78 20.11 25.10
N MET A 249 15.01 20.09 24.01
CA MET A 249 14.66 21.29 23.25
C MET A 249 13.56 22.13 23.90
N PHE A 250 12.60 21.49 24.58
CA PHE A 250 11.34 22.15 24.95
C PHE A 250 10.95 22.05 26.43
N ASP A 251 11.81 21.55 27.33
CA ASP A 251 11.51 21.45 28.77
C ASP A 251 11.11 22.80 29.41
N THR A 252 11.56 23.92 28.83
CA THR A 252 11.22 25.27 29.28
C THR A 252 9.85 25.76 28.80
N LYS A 253 9.19 25.04 27.89
CA LYS A 253 7.92 25.43 27.29
C LYS A 253 6.75 24.84 28.11
N PRO A 254 5.79 25.66 28.57
CA PRO A 254 4.70 25.20 29.43
C PRO A 254 3.75 24.21 28.72
N THR A 255 3.67 24.26 27.39
CA THR A 255 2.82 23.37 26.59
C THR A 255 3.47 22.04 26.25
N PHE A 256 4.78 21.88 26.53
CA PHE A 256 5.50 20.66 26.15
C PHE A 256 4.92 19.42 26.81
N GLU A 257 4.59 19.50 28.11
CA GLU A 257 4.03 18.36 28.83
C GLU A 257 2.71 17.90 28.21
N SER A 258 1.81 18.81 27.85
CA SER A 258 0.56 18.44 27.19
C SER A 258 0.79 17.82 25.82
N ASP A 259 1.78 18.32 25.08
CA ASP A 259 2.05 17.90 23.70
C ASP A 259 2.80 16.57 23.62
N ALA A 260 3.60 16.24 24.64
CA ALA A 260 4.35 14.99 24.74
C ALA A 260 3.49 13.78 25.13
N ILE A 261 2.30 13.98 25.70
CA ILE A 261 1.45 12.90 26.25
C ILE A 261 1.12 11.81 25.22
N SER A 262 0.70 12.19 24.01
CA SER A 262 0.30 11.22 22.99
C SER A 262 1.47 10.34 22.58
N ALA A 263 2.60 10.98 22.28
CA ALA A 263 3.82 10.31 21.86
C ALA A 263 4.36 9.40 22.97
N TRP A 264 4.35 9.87 24.22
CA TRP A 264 4.79 9.08 25.37
C TRP A 264 3.91 7.84 25.59
N ARG A 265 2.59 7.98 25.55
CA ARG A 265 1.67 6.84 25.69
C ARG A 265 1.85 5.81 24.59
N ALA A 266 1.98 6.27 23.36
CA ALA A 266 2.20 5.38 22.22
C ALA A 266 3.48 4.56 22.40
N LEU A 267 4.56 5.22 22.84
CA LEU A 267 5.83 4.57 23.05
C LEU A 267 5.78 3.62 24.25
N SER A 268 5.19 4.03 25.37
CA SER A 268 4.98 3.18 26.56
C SER A 268 4.18 1.91 26.23
N TRP A 269 3.11 2.03 25.46
CA TRP A 269 2.34 0.88 24.98
C TRP A 269 3.21 -0.08 24.14
N TRP A 270 4.05 0.44 23.25
CA TRP A 270 4.95 -0.40 22.47
C TRP A 270 6.06 -1.04 23.29
N SER A 271 6.56 -0.35 24.32
CA SER A 271 7.55 -0.85 25.26
C SER A 271 7.03 -1.99 26.12
N THR A 272 5.72 -2.08 26.34
CA THR A 272 5.09 -3.10 27.17
C THR A 272 4.47 -4.22 26.33
N VAL A 273 3.56 -3.87 25.41
CA VAL A 273 2.76 -4.85 24.64
C VAL A 273 3.52 -5.46 23.46
N SER A 274 4.44 -4.71 22.87
CA SER A 274 5.23 -5.14 21.70
C SER A 274 6.70 -5.36 22.03
N ALA A 275 7.07 -5.37 23.32
CA ALA A 275 8.46 -5.54 23.76
C ALA A 275 9.07 -6.85 23.23
N TRP A 276 8.28 -7.93 23.23
CA TRP A 276 8.70 -9.26 22.80
C TRP A 276 9.04 -9.38 21.31
N GLN A 277 8.58 -8.44 20.47
CA GLN A 277 8.82 -8.46 19.02
C GLN A 277 10.14 -7.77 18.62
N ARG A 278 10.81 -7.09 19.55
CA ARG A 278 11.90 -6.16 19.27
C ARG A 278 13.14 -6.51 20.06
N SER A 279 14.28 -6.06 19.58
CA SER A 279 15.53 -6.17 20.34
C SER A 279 15.45 -5.30 21.59
N GLN A 280 16.10 -5.76 22.66
CA GLN A 280 16.17 -5.06 23.92
C GLN A 280 16.68 -3.63 23.71
N PRO A 281 16.00 -2.62 24.29
CA PRO A 281 16.42 -1.23 24.13
C PRO A 281 17.62 -0.90 25.00
N SER A 282 18.29 0.21 24.67
CA SER A 282 19.33 0.79 25.51
C SER A 282 18.75 1.26 26.85
N GLU A 283 19.36 0.80 27.94
CA GLU A 283 18.99 1.17 29.32
C GLU A 283 18.99 2.69 29.52
N ALA A 284 20.06 3.39 29.13
CA ALA A 284 20.16 4.83 29.30
C ALA A 284 19.05 5.61 28.56
N LEU A 285 18.63 5.15 27.38
CA LEU A 285 17.53 5.77 26.62
C LEU A 285 16.17 5.45 27.25
N PHE A 286 16.00 4.22 27.73
CA PHE A 286 14.81 3.82 28.46
C PHE A 286 14.63 4.64 29.74
N ASP A 287 15.69 4.81 30.52
CA ASP A 287 15.70 5.63 31.73
C ASP A 287 15.34 7.09 31.45
N ALA A 288 15.97 7.69 30.43
CA ALA A 288 15.65 9.06 30.02
C ALA A 288 14.16 9.22 29.65
N PHE A 289 13.59 8.23 28.96
CA PHE A 289 12.16 8.17 28.63
C PHE A 289 11.26 7.95 29.87
N ALA A 290 11.67 7.08 30.79
CA ALA A 290 10.97 6.79 32.04
C ALA A 290 10.90 8.03 32.95
N VAL A 291 11.98 8.81 33.05
CA VAL A 291 12.02 10.09 33.79
C VAL A 291 10.99 11.08 33.23
N LEU A 292 10.79 11.12 31.92
CA LEU A 292 9.76 11.97 31.30
C LEU A 292 8.35 11.54 31.72
N GLY A 293 8.10 10.23 31.82
CA GLY A 293 6.84 9.70 32.35
C GLY A 293 6.49 10.20 33.74
N ARG A 294 7.48 10.22 34.67
CA ARG A 294 7.31 10.74 36.03
C ARG A 294 6.93 12.22 36.07
N GLN A 295 7.45 13.02 35.14
CA GLN A 295 7.08 14.43 35.04
C GLN A 295 5.66 14.59 34.52
N LEU A 296 5.27 13.84 33.49
CA LEU A 296 3.91 13.87 32.93
C LEU A 296 2.84 13.40 33.92
N GLU A 297 3.17 12.46 34.80
CA GLU A 297 2.29 11.95 35.85
C GLU A 297 1.85 13.06 36.83
N ARG A 298 2.75 13.99 37.17
CA ARG A 298 2.42 15.16 38.01
C ARG A 298 1.32 16.01 37.39
N SER A 299 1.23 15.99 36.05
CA SER A 299 0.27 16.78 35.29
C SER A 299 -1.04 16.05 35.04
N LYS A 300 -1.09 14.70 35.02
CA LYS A 300 -2.34 13.92 35.07
C LYS A 300 -2.19 12.56 35.77
N THR A 301 -3.05 12.29 36.73
CA THR A 301 -3.11 11.01 37.47
C THR A 301 -3.46 9.78 36.63
N THR A 302 -3.99 9.96 35.42
CA THR A 302 -4.32 8.84 34.51
C THR A 302 -3.09 8.06 34.01
N PHE A 303 -1.87 8.54 34.26
CA PHE A 303 -0.63 7.89 33.80
C PHE A 303 -0.03 6.87 34.77
N LEU A 304 -0.56 6.76 35.99
CA LEU A 304 -0.04 5.86 37.02
C LEU A 304 0.03 4.40 36.54
N VAL A 305 -1.02 3.92 35.87
CA VAL A 305 -1.09 2.54 35.36
C VAL A 305 -0.09 2.35 34.22
N ASP A 306 -0.13 3.21 33.20
CA ASP A 306 0.80 3.16 32.06
C ASP A 306 2.27 3.19 32.52
N ARG A 307 2.55 3.93 33.61
CA ARG A 307 3.88 4.07 34.21
C ARG A 307 4.32 2.82 34.97
N ALA A 308 3.47 2.31 35.87
CA ALA A 308 3.75 1.10 36.63
C ALA A 308 3.99 -0.10 35.69
N HIS A 309 3.20 -0.19 34.61
CA HIS A 309 3.42 -1.17 33.56
C HIS A 309 4.77 -0.96 32.87
N LEU A 310 5.15 0.28 32.55
CA LEU A 310 6.45 0.54 31.93
C LEU A 310 7.63 0.14 32.81
N ASP A 311 7.59 0.42 34.12
CA ASP A 311 8.70 0.12 35.05
C ASP A 311 8.92 -1.40 35.23
N LEU A 312 7.87 -2.21 35.15
CA LEU A 312 7.98 -3.68 35.09
C LEU A 312 8.71 -4.20 33.84
N HIS A 313 8.77 -3.39 32.78
CA HIS A 313 9.42 -3.73 31.52
C HIS A 313 10.82 -3.10 31.38
N HIS A 314 11.42 -2.64 32.47
CA HIS A 314 12.79 -2.14 32.46
C HIS A 314 13.76 -3.21 31.93
N PRO A 315 14.68 -2.87 31.00
CA PRO A 315 15.53 -3.87 30.33
C PRO A 315 16.44 -4.65 31.29
N THR A 316 16.91 -4.02 32.38
CA THR A 316 17.91 -4.60 33.31
C THR A 316 17.40 -4.78 34.74
N HIS A 317 16.33 -4.08 35.12
CA HIS A 317 15.89 -3.91 36.51
C HIS A 317 14.36 -3.83 36.61
N PRO A 318 13.63 -4.90 36.24
CA PRO A 318 12.17 -4.89 36.32
C PRO A 318 11.72 -4.81 37.78
N ASP A 319 11.22 -3.65 38.20
CA ASP A 319 10.72 -3.42 39.56
C ASP A 319 9.43 -2.59 39.53
N ALA A 320 8.43 -3.00 40.29
CA ALA A 320 7.17 -2.28 40.46
C ALA A 320 7.29 -1.10 41.43
N ASN A 321 8.38 -1.04 42.21
CA ASN A 321 8.59 -0.09 43.31
C ASN A 321 9.65 0.98 43.02
N LEU A 322 10.04 1.22 41.77
CA LEU A 322 10.88 2.37 41.37
C LEU A 322 10.14 3.73 41.47
N SER A 323 9.06 3.77 42.27
CA SER A 323 8.13 4.87 42.51
C SER A 323 8.56 5.78 43.66
#